data_AF-A0A8S1SYP4-F1
#
_entry.id   AF-A0A8S1SYP4-F1
#
_cell.length_a   1.000
_cell.length_b   1.000
_cell.length_c   1.000
_cell.angle_alpha   90.00
_cell.angle_beta   90.00
_cell.angle_gamma   90.00
#
_symmetry.space_group_name_H-M   'P 1'
#
loop_
_entity.id
_entity.type
_entity.pdbx_description
1 polymer ?
#
loop_
_entity_poly.entity_id
_entity_poly.type
_entity_poly.pdbx_seq_one_letter_code
_entity_poly.pdbx_strand_id
1 'polypeptide(L)'
;MLTELIIEICECERRTETVRKLLSQLPQFEPYAAFKRMDKSRCGEISYQDIIDFMLDNNCSLTSLEASYLLQYLDFNRDGRVTYTDFAKQILPKTDLILKETAAARDSYFVLANKTLPNEVEWGLFKILHQELSNFKHLKIVKELCKESVQQAFQMIDHYQLGYFTAQHLENYFKSNYIQYDKQDISAFFHASDRDEDNKISIVEFNYVIKPFHPSQILKDRERAFYSTPKKYRRIDNSPKPQNSFTNVRSKQFIYKTPVKADLSQPDLEVQKQQLIQQSDFNLIDLFYQQPKATPEMKFRKFCKTILPKNVPPNYQSKPISAKTYQMMLNILRQ
;
A
#
# COMPACT_ATOMS: atom_id res chain seq x y z
N MET A 1 3.86 -8.77 -24.53
CA MET A 1 4.41 -7.77 -23.59
C MET A 1 3.32 -7.15 -22.75
N LEU A 2 2.17 -6.77 -23.34
CA LEU A 2 1.01 -6.33 -22.56
C LEU A 2 0.57 -7.36 -21.51
N THR A 3 0.46 -8.64 -21.89
CA THR A 3 0.10 -9.73 -20.98
C THR A 3 1.00 -9.79 -19.75
N GLU A 4 2.32 -9.77 -19.96
CA GLU A 4 3.31 -9.83 -18.90
C GLU A 4 3.20 -8.61 -17.97
N LEU A 5 2.91 -7.43 -18.53
CA LEU A 5 2.67 -6.22 -17.75
C LEU A 5 1.41 -6.35 -16.89
N ILE A 6 0.29 -6.83 -17.45
CA ILE A 6 -0.96 -7.02 -16.71
C ILE A 6 -0.76 -8.02 -15.56
N ILE A 7 -0.08 -9.14 -15.81
CA ILE A 7 0.22 -10.14 -14.78
C ILE A 7 1.08 -9.53 -13.67
N GLU A 8 2.14 -8.78 -14.00
CA GLU A 8 2.98 -8.15 -12.98
C GLU A 8 2.21 -7.11 -12.16
N ILE A 9 1.26 -6.38 -12.78
CA ILE A 9 0.36 -5.46 -12.06
C ILE A 9 -0.50 -6.24 -11.05
N CYS A 10 -1.07 -7.38 -11.46
CA CYS A 10 -1.88 -8.23 -10.58
C CYS A 10 -1.04 -8.71 -9.38
N GLU A 11 0.16 -9.24 -9.66
CA GLU A 11 1.09 -9.71 -8.63
C GLU A 11 1.51 -8.61 -7.67
N CYS A 12 1.79 -7.40 -8.17
CA CYS A 12 2.11 -6.25 -7.34
C CYS A 12 0.95 -5.90 -6.38
N GLU A 13 -0.27 -5.82 -6.88
CA GLU A 13 -1.44 -5.53 -6.04
C GLU A 13 -1.71 -6.66 -5.03
N ARG A 14 -1.51 -7.94 -5.41
CA ARG A 14 -1.62 -9.08 -4.49
C ARG A 14 -0.60 -9.02 -3.35
N ARG A 15 0.66 -8.64 -3.65
CA ARG A 15 1.71 -8.45 -2.63
C ARG A 15 1.32 -7.35 -1.66
N THR A 16 0.83 -6.21 -2.15
CA THR A 16 0.40 -5.11 -1.29
C THR A 16 -0.84 -5.48 -0.48
N GLU A 17 -1.84 -6.10 -1.11
CA GLU A 17 -3.08 -6.53 -0.46
C GLU A 17 -2.82 -7.51 0.69
N THR A 18 -1.83 -8.40 0.54
CA THR A 18 -1.37 -9.26 1.63
C THR A 18 -0.93 -8.43 2.83
N VAL A 19 -0.12 -7.39 2.63
CA VAL A 19 0.31 -6.51 3.73
C VAL A 19 -0.86 -5.70 4.30
N ARG A 20 -1.80 -5.21 3.48
CA ARG A 20 -3.01 -4.50 3.95
C ARG A 20 -3.85 -5.37 4.88
N LYS A 21 -4.07 -6.63 4.51
CA LYS A 21 -4.76 -7.63 5.35
C LYS A 21 -4.03 -7.85 6.66
N LEU A 22 -2.74 -8.09 6.60
CA LEU A 22 -1.92 -8.34 7.78
C LEU A 22 -1.91 -7.15 8.76
N LEU A 23 -1.79 -5.91 8.25
CA LEU A 23 -1.91 -4.70 9.08
C LEU A 23 -3.32 -4.61 9.71
N SER A 24 -4.36 -4.91 8.92
CA SER A 24 -5.74 -4.80 9.37
C SER A 24 -6.14 -5.85 10.40
N GLN A 25 -5.46 -7.00 10.44
CA GLN A 25 -5.62 -8.00 11.49
C GLN A 25 -5.12 -7.53 12.86
N LEU A 26 -4.21 -6.55 12.93
CA LEU A 26 -3.71 -6.04 14.19
C LEU A 26 -4.82 -5.33 14.98
N PRO A 27 -5.16 -5.74 16.22
CA PRO A 27 -6.24 -5.13 16.99
C PRO A 27 -6.03 -3.63 17.27
N GLN A 28 -4.77 -3.20 17.36
CA GLN A 28 -4.40 -1.81 17.63
C GLN A 28 -4.32 -0.93 16.37
N PHE A 29 -4.45 -1.51 15.17
CA PHE A 29 -4.46 -0.71 13.95
C PHE A 29 -5.80 0.01 13.81
N GLU A 30 -5.79 1.33 13.93
CA GLU A 30 -6.93 2.20 13.63
C GLU A 30 -6.54 3.15 12.48
N PRO A 31 -7.26 3.15 11.35
CA PRO A 31 -6.83 3.86 10.14
C PRO A 31 -6.67 5.37 10.31
N TYR A 32 -7.50 6.03 11.12
CA TYR A 32 -7.41 7.46 11.35
C TYR A 32 -6.24 7.82 12.27
N ALA A 33 -5.91 6.99 13.26
CA ALA A 33 -4.67 7.12 14.03
C ALA A 33 -3.44 6.99 13.12
N ALA A 34 -3.43 6.03 12.20
CA ALA A 34 -2.39 5.88 11.19
C ALA A 34 -2.29 7.10 10.26
N PHE A 35 -3.41 7.66 9.83
CA PHE A 35 -3.45 8.90 9.05
C PHE A 35 -2.84 10.08 9.82
N LYS A 36 -3.24 10.29 11.09
CA LYS A 36 -2.69 11.35 11.96
C LYS A 36 -1.19 11.17 12.22
N ARG A 37 -0.69 9.93 12.21
CA ARG A 37 0.75 9.64 12.31
C ARG A 37 1.51 10.12 11.07
N MET A 38 0.88 10.05 9.89
CA MET A 38 1.46 10.53 8.64
C MET A 38 1.29 12.04 8.46
N ASP A 39 0.10 12.62 8.69
CA ASP A 39 -0.13 14.07 8.65
C ASP A 39 0.48 14.78 9.86
N LYS A 40 1.81 14.94 9.84
CA LYS A 40 2.59 15.55 10.92
C LYS A 40 2.26 17.03 11.06
N SER A 41 1.93 17.69 9.94
CA SER A 41 1.51 19.09 9.89
C SER A 41 0.11 19.33 10.48
N ARG A 42 -0.69 18.28 10.62
CA ARG A 42 -2.09 18.30 11.08
C ARG A 42 -2.96 19.22 10.21
N CYS A 43 -2.68 19.28 8.91
CA CYS A 43 -3.42 20.11 7.97
C CYS A 43 -4.65 19.40 7.37
N GLY A 44 -4.85 18.11 7.70
CA GLY A 44 -5.93 17.28 7.16
C GLY A 44 -5.57 16.59 5.85
N GLU A 45 -4.33 16.74 5.38
CA GLU A 45 -3.81 16.17 4.13
C GLU A 45 -2.39 15.64 4.36
N ILE A 46 -2.04 14.55 3.66
CA ILE A 46 -0.66 14.03 3.67
C ILE A 46 0.13 14.75 2.58
N SER A 47 1.19 15.46 2.99
CA SER A 47 2.08 16.16 2.08
C SER A 47 3.24 15.30 1.59
N TYR A 48 3.95 15.80 0.58
CA TYR A 48 5.21 15.21 0.12
C TYR A 48 6.25 15.09 1.26
N GLN A 49 6.33 16.09 2.14
CA GLN A 49 7.28 16.09 3.25
C GLN A 49 6.89 15.07 4.32
N ASP A 50 5.60 14.91 4.58
CA ASP A 50 5.08 13.91 5.53
C ASP A 50 5.49 12.49 5.14
N ILE A 51 5.43 12.15 3.86
CA ILE A 51 5.88 10.84 3.34
C ILE A 51 7.39 10.65 3.56
N ILE A 52 8.20 11.67 3.29
CA ILE A 52 9.65 11.61 3.49
C ILE A 52 9.98 11.40 4.97
N ASP A 53 9.38 12.21 5.84
CA ASP A 53 9.59 12.15 7.28
C ASP A 53 9.19 10.77 7.82
N PHE A 54 8.01 10.26 7.46
CA PHE A 54 7.52 8.96 7.93
C PHE A 54 8.44 7.81 7.50
N MET A 55 8.91 7.82 6.24
CA MET A 55 9.80 6.77 5.73
C MET A 55 11.19 6.87 6.38
N LEU A 56 11.69 8.09 6.62
CA LEU A 56 12.95 8.32 7.31
C LEU A 56 12.92 7.87 8.78
N ASP A 57 11.83 8.16 9.49
CA ASP A 57 11.59 7.67 10.86
C ASP A 57 11.65 6.14 10.93
N ASN A 58 11.28 5.46 9.85
CA ASN A 58 11.33 4.01 9.68
C ASN A 58 12.63 3.52 9.00
N ASN A 59 13.70 4.33 9.02
CA ASN A 59 15.03 4.04 8.48
C ASN A 59 15.07 3.75 6.97
N CYS A 60 14.15 4.35 6.20
CA CYS A 60 14.09 4.23 4.76
C CYS A 60 14.17 5.60 4.09
N SER A 61 15.34 5.92 3.52
CA SER A 61 15.52 7.16 2.75
C SER A 61 14.91 7.02 1.36
N LEU A 62 14.14 8.03 0.94
CA LEU A 62 13.54 8.10 -0.39
C LEU A 62 14.31 9.03 -1.31
N THR A 63 14.38 8.65 -2.59
CA THR A 63 14.66 9.61 -3.67
C THR A 63 13.43 10.48 -3.94
N SER A 64 13.63 11.63 -4.59
CA SER A 64 12.50 12.51 -4.95
C SER A 64 11.49 11.85 -5.87
N LEU A 65 11.95 10.92 -6.72
CA LEU A 65 11.09 10.14 -7.61
C LEU A 65 10.21 9.16 -6.81
N GLU A 66 10.79 8.47 -5.83
CA GLU A 66 10.07 7.52 -4.97
C GLU A 66 9.03 8.22 -4.08
N ALA A 67 9.39 9.37 -3.48
CA ALA A 67 8.46 10.17 -2.69
C ALA A 67 7.30 10.72 -3.55
N SER A 68 7.61 11.18 -4.76
CA SER A 68 6.59 11.63 -5.72
C SER A 68 5.64 10.50 -6.12
N TYR A 69 6.19 9.31 -6.36
CA TYR A 69 5.41 8.12 -6.68
C TYR A 69 4.47 7.73 -5.53
N LEU A 70 4.97 7.68 -4.29
CA LEU A 70 4.13 7.35 -3.13
C LEU A 70 3.02 8.36 -2.90
N LEU A 71 3.28 9.66 -3.13
CA LEU A 71 2.24 10.68 -3.05
C LEU A 71 1.13 10.44 -4.09
N GLN A 72 1.48 10.13 -5.34
CA GLN A 72 0.50 9.80 -6.38
C GLN A 72 -0.20 8.46 -6.11
N TYR A 73 0.49 7.49 -5.51
CA TYR A 73 -0.15 6.25 -5.07
C TYR A 73 -1.23 6.55 -4.03
N LEU A 74 -0.92 7.35 -3.01
CA LEU A 74 -1.88 7.69 -1.95
C LEU A 74 -3.03 8.58 -2.42
N ASP A 75 -2.82 9.42 -3.45
CA ASP A 75 -3.86 10.22 -4.09
C ASP A 75 -4.79 9.34 -4.96
N PHE A 76 -5.77 8.70 -4.32
CA PHE A 76 -6.65 7.72 -4.95
C PHE A 76 -7.48 8.34 -6.08
N ASN A 77 -8.11 9.49 -5.82
CA ASN A 77 -9.02 10.18 -6.75
C ASN A 77 -8.29 11.10 -7.76
N ARG A 78 -6.98 11.32 -7.60
CA ARG A 78 -6.10 12.12 -8.47
C ARG A 78 -6.45 13.61 -8.50
N ASP A 79 -6.93 14.15 -7.39
CA ASP A 79 -7.20 15.57 -7.25
C ASP A 79 -5.98 16.40 -6.79
N GLY A 80 -4.83 15.74 -6.63
CA GLY A 80 -3.58 16.36 -6.25
C GLY A 80 -3.40 16.58 -4.74
N ARG A 81 -4.35 16.09 -3.94
CA ARG A 81 -4.34 16.09 -2.47
C ARG A 81 -4.52 14.67 -1.95
N VAL A 82 -3.96 14.38 -0.78
CA VAL A 82 -4.13 13.09 -0.12
C VAL A 82 -4.93 13.28 1.16
N THR A 83 -6.24 13.06 1.07
CA THR A 83 -7.13 13.15 2.23
C THR A 83 -7.18 11.83 3.00
N TYR A 84 -7.83 11.83 4.17
CA TYR A 84 -8.09 10.58 4.90
C TYR A 84 -8.84 9.55 4.06
N THR A 85 -9.77 9.98 3.19
CA THR A 85 -10.54 9.07 2.34
C THR A 85 -9.62 8.34 1.37
N ASP A 86 -8.69 9.06 0.75
CA ASP A 86 -7.73 8.48 -0.20
C ASP A 86 -6.76 7.54 0.52
N PHE A 87 -6.23 7.98 1.66
CA PHE A 87 -5.39 7.17 2.53
C PHE A 87 -6.07 5.87 2.94
N ALA A 88 -7.31 5.93 3.45
CA ALA A 88 -8.06 4.76 3.89
C ALA A 88 -8.29 3.77 2.73
N LYS A 89 -8.61 4.27 1.53
CA LYS A 89 -8.77 3.42 0.33
C LYS A 89 -7.48 2.71 -0.08
N GLN A 90 -6.31 3.30 0.20
CA GLN A 90 -5.03 2.72 -0.18
C GLN A 90 -4.37 1.85 0.89
N ILE A 91 -4.75 1.98 2.16
CA ILE A 91 -4.17 1.24 3.28
C ILE A 91 -5.06 0.09 3.74
N LEU A 92 -6.39 0.20 3.65
CA LEU A 92 -7.31 -0.86 4.04
C LEU A 92 -7.38 -1.99 2.99
N PRO A 93 -7.74 -3.22 3.40
CA PRO A 93 -7.87 -4.35 2.49
C PRO A 93 -8.96 -4.05 1.45
N LYS A 94 -8.72 -4.44 0.20
CA LYS A 94 -9.69 -4.29 -0.89
C LYS A 94 -10.46 -5.58 -1.16
N THR A 95 -9.87 -6.72 -0.84
CA THR A 95 -10.45 -8.05 -1.13
C THR A 95 -11.17 -8.69 0.06
N ASP A 96 -10.96 -8.19 1.28
CA ASP A 96 -11.64 -8.68 2.49
C ASP A 96 -12.46 -7.55 3.12
N LEU A 97 -13.74 -7.51 2.75
CA LEU A 97 -14.67 -6.45 3.16
C LEU A 97 -14.98 -6.51 4.65
N ILE A 98 -15.06 -7.70 5.25
CA ILE A 98 -15.32 -7.87 6.68
C ILE A 98 -14.14 -7.32 7.48
N LEU A 99 -12.91 -7.67 7.08
CA LEU A 99 -11.71 -7.15 7.74
C LEU A 99 -11.57 -5.63 7.56
N LYS A 100 -11.91 -5.11 6.38
CA LYS A 100 -11.95 -3.67 6.10
C LYS A 100 -12.93 -2.95 7.05
N GLU A 101 -14.17 -3.42 7.13
CA GLU A 101 -15.21 -2.82 7.97
C GLU A 101 -14.85 -2.91 9.46
N THR A 102 -14.35 -4.06 9.91
CA THR A 102 -13.94 -4.24 11.32
C THR A 102 -12.76 -3.36 11.70
N ALA A 103 -11.76 -3.20 10.83
CA ALA A 103 -10.64 -2.30 11.09
C ALA A 103 -11.06 -0.82 11.07
N ALA A 104 -11.95 -0.43 10.14
CA ALA A 104 -12.46 0.93 10.02
C ALA A 104 -13.39 1.34 11.18
N ALA A 105 -14.03 0.36 11.84
CA ALA A 105 -14.94 0.60 12.96
C ALA A 105 -14.24 0.67 14.34
N ARG A 106 -12.90 0.54 14.41
CA ARG A 106 -12.17 0.58 15.68
C ARG A 106 -12.18 1.98 16.30
N ASP A 107 -12.19 2.01 17.64
CA ASP A 107 -12.16 3.27 18.39
C ASP A 107 -10.85 4.02 18.12
N SER A 108 -10.97 5.30 17.70
CA SER A 108 -9.80 6.12 17.45
C SER A 108 -9.08 6.45 18.75
N TYR A 109 -7.75 6.35 18.71
CA TYR A 109 -6.88 6.78 19.80
C TYR A 109 -6.06 8.02 19.40
N PHE A 110 -5.59 8.73 20.42
CA PHE A 110 -4.80 9.94 20.22
C PHE A 110 -3.35 9.58 19.91
N VAL A 111 -2.82 10.13 18.82
CA VAL A 111 -1.40 10.06 18.47
C VAL A 111 -0.77 11.40 18.83
N LEU A 112 0.12 11.37 19.83
CA LEU A 112 0.91 12.53 20.23
C LEU A 112 1.78 13.01 19.06
N ALA A 113 1.99 14.32 18.96
CA ALA A 113 2.91 14.87 17.96
C ALA A 113 4.30 14.26 18.14
N ASN A 114 4.94 13.85 17.03
CA ASN A 114 6.27 13.22 17.02
C ASN A 114 6.37 11.89 17.79
N LYS A 115 5.24 11.19 18.01
CA LYS A 115 5.25 9.81 18.52
C LYS A 115 4.85 8.84 17.43
N THR A 116 5.46 7.66 17.47
CA THR A 116 5.15 6.54 16.58
C THR A 116 3.85 5.85 17.02
N LEU A 117 3.27 5.08 16.10
CA LEU A 117 2.23 4.11 16.41
C LEU A 117 2.82 2.96 17.26
N PRO A 118 1.98 2.06 17.82
CA PRO A 118 2.44 0.77 18.31
C PRO A 118 3.35 0.10 17.28
N ASN A 119 4.45 -0.52 17.72
CA ASN A 119 5.56 -0.91 16.84
C ASN A 119 5.12 -1.76 15.64
N GLU A 120 4.22 -2.71 15.85
CA GLU A 120 3.69 -3.61 14.83
C GLU A 120 2.82 -2.86 13.82
N VAL A 121 2.07 -1.86 14.29
CA VAL A 121 1.20 -1.00 13.47
C VAL A 121 2.04 -0.01 12.65
N GLU A 122 3.02 0.65 13.27
CA GLU A 122 3.99 1.53 12.60
C GLU A 122 4.70 0.75 11.48
N TRP A 123 5.19 -0.45 11.80
CA TRP A 123 5.86 -1.30 10.84
C TRP A 123 4.95 -1.79 9.73
N GLY A 124 3.72 -2.20 10.03
CA GLY A 124 2.77 -2.65 9.02
C GLY A 124 2.40 -1.52 8.05
N LEU A 125 2.22 -0.29 8.55
CA LEU A 125 1.99 0.88 7.71
C LEU A 125 3.21 1.18 6.83
N PHE A 126 4.41 1.20 7.40
CA PHE A 126 5.67 1.31 6.66
C PHE A 126 5.78 0.23 5.58
N LYS A 127 5.42 -1.01 5.92
CA LYS A 127 5.57 -2.16 5.03
C LYS A 127 4.68 -2.05 3.80
N ILE A 128 3.49 -1.45 3.90
CA ILE A 128 2.62 -1.18 2.74
C ILE A 128 3.33 -0.22 1.77
N LEU A 129 3.80 0.93 2.27
CA LEU A 129 4.48 1.93 1.42
C LEU A 129 5.78 1.38 0.83
N HIS A 130 6.55 0.63 1.62
CA HIS A 130 7.76 -0.03 1.14
C HIS A 130 7.46 -1.12 0.09
N GLN A 131 6.36 -1.87 0.24
CA GLN A 131 5.93 -2.85 -0.75
C GLN A 131 5.57 -2.15 -2.07
N GLU A 132 4.89 -1.01 -2.01
CA GLU A 132 4.60 -0.20 -3.19
C GLU A 132 5.86 0.35 -3.88
N LEU A 133 6.88 0.76 -3.11
CA LEU A 133 8.18 1.12 -3.70
C LEU A 133 8.87 -0.06 -4.40
N SER A 134 8.70 -1.26 -3.86
CA SER A 134 9.24 -2.48 -4.48
C SER A 134 8.49 -2.74 -5.79
N ASN A 135 7.16 -2.71 -5.76
CA ASN A 135 6.29 -2.84 -6.93
C ASN A 135 6.63 -1.80 -8.00
N PHE A 136 6.83 -0.54 -7.62
CA PHE A 136 7.25 0.55 -8.51
C PHE A 136 8.52 0.20 -9.28
N LYS A 137 9.54 -0.32 -8.60
CA LYS A 137 10.82 -0.69 -9.21
C LYS A 137 10.66 -1.84 -10.22
N HIS A 138 9.85 -2.85 -9.88
CA HIS A 138 9.54 -3.96 -10.79
C HIS A 138 8.75 -3.48 -12.00
N LEU A 139 7.66 -2.76 -11.78
CA LEU A 139 6.79 -2.25 -12.84
C LEU A 139 7.51 -1.25 -13.75
N LYS A 140 8.45 -0.45 -13.24
CA LYS A 140 9.22 0.47 -14.08
C LYS A 140 9.88 -0.25 -15.26
N ILE A 141 10.55 -1.37 -14.99
CA ILE A 141 11.25 -2.15 -16.02
C ILE A 141 10.25 -2.77 -17.01
N VAL A 142 9.19 -3.41 -16.49
CA VAL A 142 8.20 -4.10 -17.35
C VAL A 142 7.43 -3.10 -18.22
N LYS A 143 7.11 -1.92 -17.69
CA LYS A 143 6.47 -0.83 -18.45
C LYS A 143 7.36 -0.25 -19.53
N GLU A 144 8.67 -0.15 -19.31
CA GLU A 144 9.63 0.28 -20.34
C GLU A 144 9.78 -0.75 -21.47
N LEU A 145 9.55 -2.04 -21.18
CA LEU A 145 9.59 -3.12 -22.17
C LEU A 145 8.28 -3.28 -22.96
N CYS A 146 7.16 -2.75 -22.46
CA CYS A 146 5.88 -2.75 -23.16
C CYS A 146 5.93 -1.74 -24.32
N LYS A 147 5.91 -2.25 -25.54
CA LYS A 147 6.06 -1.45 -26.77
C LYS A 147 4.71 -1.00 -27.34
N GLU A 148 3.65 -1.71 -26.95
CA GLU A 148 2.28 -1.42 -27.35
C GLU A 148 1.90 -0.01 -26.88
N SER A 149 1.38 0.81 -27.79
CA SER A 149 0.79 2.09 -27.36
C SER A 149 -0.43 1.82 -26.47
N VAL A 150 -0.75 2.74 -25.57
CA VAL A 150 -1.92 2.59 -24.68
C VAL A 150 -3.20 2.32 -25.48
N GLN A 151 -3.38 2.99 -26.62
CA GLN A 151 -4.54 2.78 -27.49
C GLN A 151 -4.61 1.34 -28.01
N GLN A 152 -3.49 0.82 -28.54
CA GLN A 152 -3.40 -0.54 -29.05
C GLN A 152 -3.63 -1.56 -27.94
N ALA A 153 -2.96 -1.38 -26.80
CA ALA A 153 -3.09 -2.26 -25.65
C ALA A 153 -4.54 -2.28 -25.11
N PHE A 154 -5.20 -1.13 -25.09
CA PHE A 154 -6.60 -1.03 -24.66
C PHE A 154 -7.53 -1.77 -25.63
N GLN A 155 -7.35 -1.57 -26.94
CA GLN A 155 -8.14 -2.24 -27.99
C GLN A 155 -7.94 -3.75 -28.04
N MET A 156 -6.79 -4.26 -27.58
CA MET A 156 -6.58 -5.71 -27.44
C MET A 156 -7.55 -6.34 -26.43
N ILE A 157 -8.00 -5.58 -25.43
CA ILE A 157 -8.94 -6.03 -24.38
C ILE A 157 -10.37 -5.61 -24.73
N ASP A 158 -10.58 -4.35 -25.09
CA ASP A 158 -11.86 -3.79 -25.52
C ASP A 158 -12.11 -4.06 -27.02
N HIS A 159 -12.32 -5.34 -27.36
CA HIS A 159 -12.53 -5.76 -28.75
C HIS A 159 -13.77 -5.11 -29.39
N TYR A 160 -14.79 -4.79 -28.60
CA TYR A 160 -16.03 -4.18 -29.08
C TYR A 160 -15.99 -2.65 -29.12
N GLN A 161 -14.86 -2.02 -28.76
CA GLN A 161 -14.65 -0.57 -28.79
C GLN A 161 -15.72 0.19 -27.97
N LEU A 162 -16.09 -0.35 -26.82
CA LEU A 162 -17.05 0.28 -25.91
C LEU A 162 -16.48 1.52 -25.22
N GLY A 163 -15.16 1.72 -25.27
CA GLY A 163 -14.45 2.81 -24.59
C GLY A 163 -14.13 2.50 -23.13
N TYR A 164 -14.51 1.31 -22.67
CA TYR A 164 -14.24 0.75 -21.36
C TYR A 164 -14.16 -0.77 -21.47
N PHE A 165 -13.50 -1.43 -20.53
CA PHE A 165 -13.58 -2.90 -20.41
C PHE A 165 -13.93 -3.32 -18.99
N THR A 166 -14.55 -4.49 -18.86
CA THR A 166 -15.01 -5.08 -17.58
C THR A 166 -14.23 -6.35 -17.28
N ALA A 167 -14.45 -6.94 -16.09
CA ALA A 167 -13.84 -8.22 -15.71
C ALA A 167 -14.02 -9.29 -16.79
N GLN A 168 -15.21 -9.39 -17.39
CA GLN A 168 -15.50 -10.34 -18.47
C GLN A 168 -14.65 -10.12 -19.73
N HIS A 169 -14.38 -8.85 -20.09
CA HIS A 169 -13.53 -8.53 -21.23
C HIS A 169 -12.08 -8.94 -20.97
N LEU A 170 -11.57 -8.69 -19.76
CA LEU A 170 -10.23 -9.13 -19.37
C LEU A 170 -10.12 -10.66 -19.31
N GLU A 171 -11.14 -11.35 -18.79
CA GLU A 171 -11.22 -12.80 -18.80
C GLU A 171 -11.19 -13.39 -20.22
N ASN A 172 -11.92 -12.77 -21.15
CA ASN A 172 -11.94 -13.17 -22.56
C ASN A 172 -10.57 -12.94 -23.21
N TYR A 173 -9.92 -11.81 -22.91
CA TYR A 173 -8.56 -11.54 -23.33
C TYR A 173 -7.60 -12.63 -22.84
N PHE A 174 -7.64 -13.00 -21.55
CA PHE A 174 -6.80 -14.07 -21.01
C PHE A 174 -7.06 -15.43 -21.64
N LYS A 175 -8.34 -15.79 -21.84
CA LYS A 175 -8.73 -17.03 -22.53
C LYS A 175 -8.20 -17.07 -23.97
N SER A 176 -8.35 -15.96 -24.71
CA SER A 176 -7.91 -15.87 -26.11
C SER A 176 -6.39 -15.96 -26.28
N ASN A 177 -5.62 -15.55 -25.26
CA ASN A 177 -4.16 -15.61 -25.23
C ASN A 177 -3.61 -16.85 -24.51
N TYR A 178 -4.46 -17.83 -24.17
CA TYR A 178 -4.08 -19.06 -23.46
C TYR A 178 -3.33 -18.84 -22.14
N ILE A 179 -3.64 -17.74 -21.45
CA ILE A 179 -3.03 -17.37 -20.17
C ILE A 179 -3.75 -18.14 -19.05
N GLN A 180 -2.98 -18.71 -18.14
CA GLN A 180 -3.51 -19.26 -16.89
C GLN A 180 -3.78 -18.11 -15.92
N TYR A 181 -4.99 -18.03 -15.38
CA TYR A 181 -5.39 -17.00 -14.43
C TYR A 181 -6.41 -17.55 -13.44
N ASP A 182 -6.49 -16.91 -12.28
CA ASP A 182 -7.55 -17.11 -11.30
C ASP A 182 -8.44 -15.85 -11.18
N LYS A 183 -9.53 -15.96 -10.40
CA LYS A 183 -10.42 -14.81 -10.15
C LYS A 183 -9.73 -13.68 -9.38
N GLN A 184 -8.71 -13.99 -8.60
CA GLN A 184 -7.95 -13.02 -7.82
C GLN A 184 -7.08 -12.16 -8.74
N ASP A 185 -6.58 -12.70 -9.86
CA ASP A 185 -5.82 -11.93 -10.85
C ASP A 185 -6.69 -10.85 -11.49
N ILE A 186 -7.90 -11.22 -11.93
CA ILE A 186 -8.86 -10.26 -12.49
C ILE A 186 -9.21 -9.20 -11.44
N SER A 187 -9.54 -9.63 -10.22
CA SER A 187 -9.87 -8.71 -9.12
C SER A 187 -8.71 -7.78 -8.76
N ALA A 188 -7.48 -8.29 -8.72
CA ALA A 188 -6.29 -7.51 -8.42
C ALA A 188 -6.03 -6.44 -9.48
N PHE A 189 -6.18 -6.78 -10.76
CA PHE A 189 -6.05 -5.80 -11.83
C PHE A 189 -7.05 -4.65 -11.69
N PHE A 190 -8.32 -4.97 -11.38
CA PHE A 190 -9.36 -3.97 -11.17
C PHE A 190 -9.06 -3.11 -9.93
N HIS A 191 -8.68 -3.71 -8.80
CA HIS A 191 -8.31 -2.96 -7.59
C HIS A 191 -7.08 -2.05 -7.75
N ALA A 192 -6.19 -2.35 -8.70
CA ALA A 192 -5.06 -1.50 -9.06
C ALA A 192 -5.45 -0.33 -10.00
N SER A 193 -6.53 -0.50 -10.77
CA SER A 193 -6.84 0.31 -11.95
C SER A 193 -8.10 1.16 -11.83
N ASP A 194 -9.19 0.58 -11.35
CA ASP A 194 -10.52 1.20 -11.22
C ASP A 194 -10.50 2.26 -10.11
N ARG A 195 -10.52 3.55 -10.49
CA ARG A 195 -10.37 4.68 -9.57
C ARG A 195 -11.70 5.29 -9.17
N ASP A 196 -12.73 5.18 -10.00
CA ASP A 196 -14.07 5.66 -9.65
C ASP A 196 -14.98 4.56 -9.10
N GLU A 197 -14.48 3.32 -9.02
CA GLU A 197 -15.13 2.15 -8.44
C GLU A 197 -16.44 1.77 -9.17
N ASP A 198 -16.49 2.03 -10.48
CA ASP A 198 -17.64 1.73 -11.33
C ASP A 198 -17.61 0.30 -11.94
N ASN A 199 -16.58 -0.49 -11.64
CA ASN A 199 -16.29 -1.83 -12.15
C ASN A 199 -16.01 -1.87 -13.66
N LYS A 200 -15.61 -0.74 -14.24
CA LYS A 200 -15.15 -0.60 -15.61
C LYS A 200 -13.79 0.07 -15.59
N ILE A 201 -12.95 -0.30 -16.55
CA ILE A 201 -11.68 0.39 -16.76
C ILE A 201 -11.81 1.24 -18.01
N SER A 202 -11.83 2.56 -17.81
CA SER A 202 -11.75 3.53 -18.89
C SER A 202 -10.33 3.59 -19.48
N ILE A 203 -10.20 4.12 -20.70
CA ILE A 203 -8.86 4.34 -21.30
C ILE A 203 -7.98 5.28 -20.45
N VAL A 204 -8.61 6.19 -19.68
CA VAL A 204 -7.90 7.12 -18.80
C VAL A 204 -7.26 6.37 -17.63
N GLU A 205 -8.03 5.51 -16.96
CA GLU A 205 -7.53 4.65 -15.88
C GLU A 205 -6.47 3.66 -16.38
N PHE A 206 -6.74 3.03 -17.52
CA PHE A 206 -5.78 2.14 -18.14
C PHE A 206 -4.47 2.85 -18.50
N ASN A 207 -4.53 4.06 -19.06
CA ASN A 207 -3.35 4.87 -19.36
C ASN A 207 -2.50 5.12 -18.10
N TYR A 208 -3.15 5.37 -16.96
CA TYR A 208 -2.46 5.61 -15.72
C TYR A 208 -1.74 4.37 -15.17
N VAL A 209 -2.32 3.20 -15.37
CA VAL A 209 -1.73 1.94 -14.90
C VAL A 209 -0.65 1.43 -15.84
N ILE A 210 -0.80 1.60 -17.15
CA ILE A 210 0.14 1.06 -18.15
C ILE A 210 1.36 1.95 -18.35
N LYS A 211 1.21 3.29 -18.37
CA LYS A 211 2.37 4.15 -18.66
C LYS A 211 3.41 4.16 -17.54
N PRO A 212 4.70 4.33 -17.88
CA PRO A 212 5.73 4.68 -16.92
C PRO A 212 5.32 5.94 -16.13
N PHE A 213 5.60 5.91 -14.83
CA PHE A 213 5.39 7.05 -13.97
C PHE A 213 6.35 8.17 -14.37
N HIS A 214 5.82 9.39 -14.51
CA HIS A 214 6.62 10.59 -14.71
C HIS A 214 6.21 11.64 -13.67
N PRO A 215 7.15 12.24 -12.92
CA PRO A 215 6.85 13.25 -11.89
C PRO A 215 6.00 14.43 -12.39
N SER A 216 6.13 14.78 -13.68
CA SER A 216 5.34 15.84 -14.31
C SER A 216 3.84 15.54 -14.38
N GLN A 217 3.42 14.28 -14.20
CA GLN A 217 2.00 13.92 -14.11
C GLN A 217 1.34 14.50 -12.85
N ILE A 218 2.07 14.62 -11.74
CA ILE A 218 1.53 15.20 -10.50
C ILE A 218 1.11 16.66 -10.71
N LEU A 219 1.92 17.43 -11.44
CA LEU A 219 1.59 18.82 -11.77
C LEU A 219 0.35 18.91 -12.66
N LYS A 220 0.21 17.99 -13.64
CA LYS A 220 -0.95 17.95 -14.53
C LYS A 220 -2.22 17.52 -13.81
N ASP A 221 -2.13 16.54 -12.91
CA ASP A 221 -3.26 16.08 -12.10
C ASP A 221 -3.72 17.21 -11.16
N ARG A 222 -2.79 17.95 -10.56
CA ARG A 222 -3.08 19.18 -9.80
C ARG A 222 -3.77 20.24 -10.65
N GLU A 223 -3.23 20.58 -11.82
CA GLU A 223 -3.86 21.55 -12.73
C GLU A 223 -5.29 21.12 -13.12
N ARG A 224 -5.49 19.85 -13.48
CA ARG A 224 -6.82 19.30 -13.79
C ARG A 224 -7.79 19.45 -12.62
N ALA A 225 -7.33 19.23 -11.38
CA ALA A 225 -8.16 19.42 -10.20
C ALA A 225 -8.54 20.90 -9.98
N PHE A 226 -7.63 21.84 -10.26
CA PHE A 226 -7.93 23.28 -10.20
C PHE A 226 -8.99 23.71 -11.23
N TYR A 227 -8.98 23.14 -12.44
CA TYR A 227 -9.94 23.46 -13.50
C TYR A 227 -11.23 22.63 -13.46
N SER A 228 -11.23 21.52 -12.73
CA SER A 228 -12.43 20.73 -12.48
C SER A 228 -13.31 21.49 -11.48
N THR A 229 -14.24 22.29 -11.97
CA THR A 229 -15.25 22.96 -11.14
C THR A 229 -15.87 21.94 -10.19
N PRO A 230 -15.94 22.21 -8.87
CA PRO A 230 -16.58 21.28 -7.96
C PRO A 230 -18.04 21.10 -8.41
N LYS A 231 -18.45 19.85 -8.69
CA LYS A 231 -19.87 19.51 -8.71
C LYS A 231 -20.44 20.04 -7.40
N LYS A 232 -21.38 20.99 -7.49
CA LYS A 232 -21.99 21.68 -6.34
C LYS A 232 -22.55 20.65 -5.37
N TYR A 233 -21.77 20.25 -4.37
CA TYR A 233 -22.33 19.79 -3.11
C TYR A 233 -23.04 20.99 -2.51
N ARG A 234 -24.37 20.93 -2.46
CA ARG A 234 -25.19 21.84 -1.66
C ARG A 234 -24.66 21.78 -0.23
N ARG A 235 -23.94 22.80 0.21
CA ARG A 235 -23.65 23.02 1.63
C ARG A 235 -24.99 23.30 2.32
N ILE A 236 -25.47 22.34 3.10
CA ILE A 236 -26.43 22.62 4.17
C ILE A 236 -25.57 22.96 5.38
N ASP A 237 -25.24 24.25 5.50
CA ASP A 237 -24.54 24.82 6.64
C ASP A 237 -25.55 24.96 7.78
N ASN A 238 -25.60 23.99 8.69
CA ASN A 238 -26.27 24.13 9.98
C ASN A 238 -25.26 23.83 11.09
N SER A 239 -24.43 24.82 11.40
CA SER A 239 -23.66 24.86 12.65
C SER A 239 -23.70 26.30 13.18
N PRO A 240 -24.31 26.54 14.35
CA PRO A 240 -24.49 27.88 14.88
C PRO A 240 -23.18 28.44 15.47
N LYS A 241 -22.90 29.71 15.17
CA LYS A 241 -21.80 30.50 15.74
C LYS A 241 -22.04 30.80 17.24
N PRO A 242 -20.98 30.98 18.05
CA PRO A 242 -21.12 31.14 19.50
C PRO A 242 -21.46 32.59 19.87
N GLN A 243 -22.46 32.76 20.75
CA GLN A 243 -22.60 33.95 21.58
C GLN A 243 -22.60 33.55 23.06
N ASN A 244 -21.78 34.28 23.81
CA ASN A 244 -21.55 34.16 25.24
C ASN A 244 -22.85 34.18 26.06
N SER A 245 -22.98 33.29 27.05
CA SER A 245 -23.01 33.66 28.48
C SER A 245 -23.39 32.47 29.36
N PHE A 246 -22.77 32.48 30.54
CA PHE A 246 -22.77 31.51 31.62
C PHE A 246 -24.14 30.92 32.02
N THR A 247 -24.18 29.62 32.31
CA THR A 247 -24.59 29.07 33.62
C THR A 247 -24.31 27.56 33.71
N ASN A 248 -23.79 27.15 34.86
CA ASN A 248 -23.53 25.77 35.26
C ASN A 248 -24.83 24.95 35.38
N VAL A 249 -24.77 23.64 35.09
CA VAL A 249 -25.21 22.50 35.95
C VAL A 249 -25.39 21.18 35.14
N ARG A 250 -24.66 20.15 35.59
CA ARG A 250 -24.87 18.68 35.50
C ARG A 250 -25.13 17.99 34.14
N SER A 251 -24.10 17.24 33.72
CA SER A 251 -24.13 15.88 33.17
C SER A 251 -25.49 15.29 32.72
N LYS A 252 -25.69 15.22 31.40
CA LYS A 252 -26.51 14.20 30.74
C LYS A 252 -25.83 13.72 29.45
N GLN A 253 -25.75 12.40 29.35
CA GLN A 253 -25.16 11.61 28.26
C GLN A 253 -25.82 11.93 26.91
N PHE A 254 -25.02 12.06 25.85
CA PHE A 254 -25.51 12.02 24.47
C PHE A 254 -25.45 10.59 23.94
N ILE A 255 -26.64 10.06 23.65
CA ILE A 255 -26.89 8.75 23.04
C ILE A 255 -26.67 8.89 21.53
N TYR A 256 -25.62 8.27 20.99
CA TYR A 256 -25.59 7.92 19.58
C TYR A 256 -26.50 6.70 19.38
N LYS A 257 -27.48 6.82 18.48
CA LYS A 257 -28.39 5.72 18.15
C LYS A 257 -27.60 4.57 17.52
N THR A 258 -27.57 3.44 18.22
CA THR A 258 -27.15 2.12 17.73
C THR A 258 -27.99 1.66 16.55
N PRO A 259 -27.42 0.97 15.54
CA PRO A 259 -28.21 0.17 14.62
C PRO A 259 -28.78 -1.07 15.34
N VAL A 260 -29.97 -1.46 14.89
CA VAL A 260 -30.83 -2.52 15.41
C VAL A 260 -30.10 -3.87 15.50
N LYS A 261 -30.27 -4.56 16.63
CA LYS A 261 -29.84 -5.96 16.80
C LYS A 261 -30.56 -6.84 15.79
N ALA A 262 -29.83 -7.40 14.83
CA ALA A 262 -30.29 -8.56 14.10
C ALA A 262 -30.08 -9.79 15.01
N ASP A 263 -31.18 -10.47 15.31
CA ASP A 263 -31.18 -11.75 16.01
C ASP A 263 -30.74 -12.85 15.01
N LEU A 264 -29.54 -13.40 15.21
CA LEU A 264 -29.02 -14.52 14.43
C LEU A 264 -28.28 -15.48 15.38
N SER A 265 -29.04 -16.34 16.04
CA SER A 265 -28.55 -17.62 16.50
C SER A 265 -28.23 -18.51 15.28
N GLN A 266 -26.97 -18.57 14.84
CA GLN A 266 -26.50 -19.60 13.90
C GLN A 266 -25.12 -20.16 14.32
N PRO A 267 -24.99 -21.49 14.49
CA PRO A 267 -23.71 -22.16 14.83
C PRO A 267 -22.62 -22.06 13.73
N ASP A 268 -22.94 -21.58 12.53
CA ASP A 268 -22.05 -21.64 11.36
C ASP A 268 -20.95 -20.57 11.34
N LEU A 269 -21.06 -19.50 12.14
CA LEU A 269 -20.07 -18.42 12.18
C LEU A 269 -18.78 -18.81 12.94
N GLU A 270 -18.89 -19.69 13.94
CA GLU A 270 -17.75 -20.25 14.69
C GLU A 270 -16.94 -21.23 13.82
N VAL A 271 -17.63 -22.04 13.00
CA VAL A 271 -16.99 -22.98 12.07
C VAL A 271 -16.29 -22.23 10.94
N GLN A 272 -16.88 -21.13 10.44
CA GLN A 272 -16.23 -20.27 9.45
C GLN A 272 -15.03 -19.50 10.04
N LYS A 273 -15.10 -19.05 11.30
CA LYS A 273 -13.95 -18.49 12.03
C LYS A 273 -12.80 -19.50 12.16
N GLN A 274 -13.11 -20.76 12.48
CA GLN A 274 -12.10 -21.81 12.62
C GLN A 274 -11.50 -22.24 11.28
N GLN A 275 -12.27 -22.18 10.18
CA GLN A 275 -11.75 -22.48 8.82
C GLN A 275 -10.91 -21.34 8.23
N LEU A 276 -11.20 -20.07 8.55
CA LEU A 276 -10.39 -18.91 8.14
C LEU A 276 -9.03 -18.82 8.87
N ILE A 277 -8.94 -19.33 10.10
CA ILE A 277 -7.68 -19.42 10.85
C ILE A 277 -6.70 -20.45 10.23
N GLN A 278 -7.17 -21.35 9.37
CA GLN A 278 -6.35 -22.40 8.75
C GLN A 278 -5.82 -22.07 7.33
N GLN A 279 -6.15 -20.91 6.76
CA GLN A 279 -5.70 -20.50 5.41
C GLN A 279 -4.84 -19.24 5.45
N SER A 280 -3.66 -19.34 6.08
CA SER A 280 -2.36 -18.80 5.64
C SER A 280 -1.46 -18.64 6.86
N ASP A 281 -0.49 -19.53 7.03
CA ASP A 281 0.60 -19.41 8.01
C ASP A 281 1.59 -18.30 7.61
N PHE A 282 1.09 -17.07 7.46
CA PHE A 282 1.89 -15.87 7.24
C PHE A 282 1.43 -14.81 8.24
N ASN A 283 2.19 -14.65 9.33
CA ASN A 283 1.87 -13.69 10.39
C ASN A 283 2.74 -12.45 10.23
N LEU A 284 2.13 -11.25 10.29
CA LEU A 284 2.85 -9.98 10.32
C LEU A 284 3.86 -9.94 11.47
N ILE A 285 3.47 -10.52 12.60
CA ILE A 285 4.27 -10.63 13.82
C ILE A 285 5.52 -11.48 13.54
N ASP A 286 5.37 -12.61 12.83
CA ASP A 286 6.52 -13.44 12.46
C ASP A 286 7.43 -12.71 11.47
N LEU A 287 6.87 -11.98 10.49
CA LEU A 287 7.66 -11.19 9.54
C LEU A 287 8.36 -9.99 10.20
N PHE A 288 7.73 -9.39 11.20
CA PHE A 288 8.29 -8.33 12.04
C PHE A 288 9.43 -8.86 12.91
N TYR A 289 9.29 -10.03 13.52
CA TYR A 289 10.34 -10.64 14.34
C TYR A 289 11.42 -11.36 13.52
N GLN A 290 11.16 -11.69 12.25
CA GLN A 290 12.15 -12.19 11.28
C GLN A 290 13.08 -11.09 10.72
N GLN A 291 12.89 -9.83 11.12
CA GLN A 291 13.85 -8.77 10.84
C GLN A 291 15.24 -9.21 11.34
N PRO A 292 16.26 -9.34 10.47
CA PRO A 292 17.59 -9.68 10.95
C PRO A 292 18.15 -8.51 11.75
N LYS A 293 18.16 -8.62 13.09
CA LYS A 293 19.16 -7.91 13.90
C LYS A 293 20.53 -8.56 13.63
N ALA A 294 21.11 -8.31 12.45
CA ALA A 294 22.42 -8.82 12.09
C ALA A 294 23.32 -7.66 11.66
N THR A 295 24.29 -7.35 12.52
CA THR A 295 25.33 -6.35 12.25
C THR A 295 26.16 -6.74 11.01
N PRO A 296 26.82 -5.79 10.33
CA PRO A 296 27.69 -6.06 9.17
C PRO A 296 28.72 -7.18 9.42
N GLU A 297 29.19 -7.31 10.66
CA GLU A 297 30.13 -8.33 11.12
C GLU A 297 29.56 -9.76 11.10
N MET A 298 28.24 -9.91 11.37
CA MET A 298 27.54 -11.19 11.27
C MET A 298 27.31 -11.61 9.80
N LYS A 299 27.10 -10.64 8.90
CA LYS A 299 27.00 -10.88 7.45
C LYS A 299 28.35 -11.32 6.87
N PHE A 300 29.45 -10.73 7.33
CA PHE A 300 30.82 -11.12 6.97
C PHE A 300 31.18 -12.53 7.48
N ARG A 301 30.86 -12.86 8.74
CA ARG A 301 31.05 -14.22 9.28
C ARG A 301 30.25 -15.29 8.53
N LYS A 302 29.04 -14.97 8.10
CA LYS A 302 28.19 -15.88 7.32
C LYS A 302 28.76 -16.09 5.91
N PHE A 303 29.23 -15.02 5.26
CA PHE A 303 29.92 -15.06 3.97
C PHE A 303 31.21 -15.90 4.00
N CYS A 304 32.05 -15.73 5.03
CA CYS A 304 33.27 -16.54 5.20
C CYS A 304 32.97 -18.03 5.42
N LYS A 305 31.87 -18.38 6.11
CA LYS A 305 31.44 -19.78 6.30
C LYS A 305 30.90 -20.43 5.01
N THR A 306 30.39 -19.64 4.08
CA THR A 306 29.81 -20.14 2.81
C THR A 306 30.82 -20.32 1.68
N ILE A 307 32.00 -19.69 1.75
CA ILE A 307 32.98 -19.69 0.65
C ILE A 307 34.27 -20.45 1.01
N LEU A 308 34.57 -20.67 2.30
CA LEU A 308 35.72 -21.50 2.68
C LEU A 308 35.37 -23.00 2.62
N PRO A 309 36.24 -23.86 2.03
CA PRO A 309 36.03 -25.30 2.00
C PRO A 309 35.94 -25.88 3.41
N LYS A 310 35.11 -26.92 3.59
CA LYS A 310 34.74 -27.53 4.88
C LYS A 310 35.89 -28.08 5.76
N ASN A 311 37.15 -27.99 5.33
CA ASN A 311 38.32 -28.56 6.02
C ASN A 311 39.43 -27.54 6.32
N VAL A 312 39.09 -26.35 6.83
CA VAL A 312 40.11 -25.46 7.42
C VAL A 312 40.25 -25.80 8.91
N PRO A 313 41.45 -26.16 9.41
CA PRO A 313 41.63 -26.52 10.81
C PRO A 313 41.30 -25.35 11.76
N PRO A 314 40.96 -25.62 13.04
CA PRO A 314 40.34 -24.64 13.95
C PRO A 314 41.19 -23.40 14.30
N ASN A 315 42.44 -23.33 13.84
CA ASN A 315 43.40 -22.31 14.27
C ASN A 315 43.39 -21.02 13.43
N TYR A 316 42.43 -20.85 12.52
CA TYR A 316 42.20 -19.56 11.82
C TYR A 316 41.12 -18.68 12.45
N GLN A 317 40.64 -19.01 13.65
CA GLN A 317 39.64 -18.20 14.36
C GLN A 317 40.21 -17.05 15.22
N SER A 318 41.51 -16.74 15.18
CA SER A 318 42.06 -15.83 16.20
C SER A 318 43.15 -14.85 15.78
N LYS A 319 43.13 -14.28 14.56
CA LYS A 319 43.82 -12.99 14.31
C LYS A 319 43.07 -12.11 13.29
N PRO A 320 42.95 -10.79 13.54
CA PRO A 320 42.34 -9.87 12.61
C PRO A 320 43.14 -9.79 11.31
N ILE A 321 42.46 -9.92 10.17
CA ILE A 321 43.05 -9.75 8.84
C ILE A 321 43.46 -8.28 8.73
N SER A 322 44.74 -8.01 8.41
CA SER A 322 45.21 -6.63 8.31
C SER A 322 44.45 -5.89 7.20
N ALA A 323 44.14 -4.62 7.42
CA ALA A 323 43.41 -3.77 6.47
C ALA A 323 44.04 -3.79 5.05
N LYS A 324 45.36 -4.01 4.98
CA LYS A 324 46.11 -4.12 3.72
C LYS A 324 45.72 -5.37 2.91
N THR A 325 45.43 -6.49 3.58
CA THR A 325 45.00 -7.74 2.95
C THR A 325 43.54 -7.65 2.49
N TYR A 326 42.69 -6.97 3.27
CA TYR A 326 41.30 -6.69 2.89
C TYR A 326 41.22 -5.81 1.62
N GLN A 327 42.06 -4.78 1.56
CA GLN A 327 42.07 -3.87 0.41
C GLN A 327 42.69 -4.49 -0.85
N MET A 328 43.66 -5.39 -0.70
CA MET A 328 44.19 -6.18 -1.80
C MET A 328 43.13 -7.11 -2.41
N MET A 329 42.26 -7.71 -1.59
CA MET A 329 41.17 -8.57 -2.06
C MET A 329 40.04 -7.78 -2.75
N LEU A 330 39.72 -6.57 -2.28
CA LEU A 330 38.76 -5.69 -2.95
C LEU A 330 39.22 -5.20 -4.32
N ASN A 331 40.54 -5.08 -4.52
CA ASN A 331 41.11 -4.67 -5.81
C ASN A 331 41.10 -5.79 -6.86
N ILE A 332 41.24 -7.05 -6.43
CA ILE A 332 41.13 -8.23 -7.31
C ILE A 332 39.68 -8.40 -7.81
N LEU A 333 38.69 -8.08 -6.97
CA LEU A 333 37.26 -8.19 -7.30
C LEU A 333 36.72 -7.02 -8.17
N ARG A 334 37.54 -6.02 -8.47
CA ARG A 334 37.18 -4.88 -9.33
C ARG A 334 37.80 -4.94 -10.72
N GLN A 335 38.62 -5.96 -11.01
CA GLN A 335 38.95 -6.41 -12.37
C GLN A 335 38.01 -7.54 -12.74
#